data_AF-A0AAC8Q5I8-F1
#
_entry.id   AF-A0AAC8Q5I8-F1
#
_cell.length_a   1.000
_cell.length_b   1.000
_cell.length_c   1.000
_cell.angle_alpha   90.00
_cell.angle_beta   90.00
_cell.angle_gamma   90.00
#
_symmetry.space_group_name_H-M   'P 1'
#
loop_
_entity.id
_entity.type
_entity.pdbx_description
1 polymer ?
#
loop_
_entity_poly.entity_id
_entity_poly.type
_entity_poly.pdbx_seq_one_letter_code
_entity_poly.pdbx_strand_id
1 'polypeptide(L)' 'MSFSSARDLASALRRAAAAHGEHEKRSGKADEDWPDWYARYMTAEESGEALPS' A
#
# COMPACT_ATOMS: atom_id res chain seq x y z
N MET A 1 -1.65 11.35 -9.48
CA MET A 1 -0.62 10.87 -8.55
C MET A 1 0.75 11.09 -9.13
N SER A 2 1.62 11.79 -8.41
CA SER A 2 3.06 11.71 -8.65
C SER A 2 3.79 12.08 -7.37
N PHE A 3 4.70 11.20 -6.93
CA PHE A 3 5.59 11.51 -5.82
C PHE A 3 6.56 12.61 -6.22
N SER A 4 6.74 13.62 -5.36
CA SER A 4 7.65 14.74 -5.60
C SER A 4 9.13 14.35 -5.53
N SER A 5 9.44 13.19 -4.96
CA SER A 5 10.80 12.66 -4.88
C SER A 5 10.84 11.14 -4.70
N ALA A 6 11.99 10.52 -4.98
CA ALA A 6 12.24 9.11 -4.66
C ALA A 6 12.12 8.82 -3.15
N ARG A 7 12.42 9.81 -2.29
CA ARG A 7 12.27 9.68 -0.84
C ARG A 7 10.80 9.58 -0.43
N ASP A 8 9.94 10.35 -1.08
CA ASP A 8 8.50 10.33 -0.83
C ASP A 8 7.90 9.01 -1.30
N LEU A 9 8.28 8.56 -2.51
CA LEU A 9 7.88 7.25 -3.03
C LEU A 9 8.32 6.12 -2.10
N ALA A 10 9.59 6.11 -1.69
CA ALA A 10 10.09 5.08 -0.77
C ALA A 10 9.36 5.09 0.58
N SER A 11 8.91 6.25 1.03
CA SER A 11 8.14 6.36 2.28
C SER A 11 6.72 5.81 2.12
N ALA A 12 6.06 6.09 0.99
CA ALA A 12 4.76 5.50 0.67
C ALA A 12 4.83 3.97 0.55
N LEU A 13 5.86 3.44 -0.14
CA LEU A 13 6.07 1.99 -0.26
C LEU A 13 6.27 1.30 1.09
N ARG A 14 6.97 1.93 2.04
CA ARG A 14 7.13 1.38 3.40
C ARG A 14 5.81 1.34 4.17
N ARG A 15 4.94 2.35 4.01
CA ARG A 15 3.62 2.35 4.65
C ARG A 15 2.71 1.29 4.03
N ALA A 16 2.70 1.18 2.70
CA ALA A 16 2.00 0.11 1.98
C ALA A 16 2.45 -1.28 2.46
N ALA A 17 3.76 -1.52 2.58
CA ALA A 17 4.30 -2.78 3.08
C ALA A 17 3.87 -3.11 4.51
N ALA A 18 3.88 -2.13 5.41
CA ALA A 18 3.42 -2.33 6.78
C ALA A 18 1.94 -2.68 6.84
N ALA A 19 1.10 -1.98 6.06
CA ALA A 19 -0.34 -2.24 6.00
C ALA A 19 -0.67 -3.58 5.32
N HIS A 20 0.07 -3.94 4.27
CA HIS A 20 -0.09 -5.22 3.57
C HIS A 20 0.28 -6.41 4.46
N GLY A 21 1.34 -6.29 5.26
CA GLY A 21 1.67 -7.30 6.27
C GLY A 21 0.53 -7.55 7.27
N GLU A 22 -0.24 -6.53 7.65
CA GLU A 22 -1.44 -6.69 8.48
C GLU A 22 -2.64 -7.24 7.70
N HIS A 23 -2.73 -7.00 6.39
CA HIS A 23 -3.71 -7.64 5.50
C HIS A 23 -3.45 -9.16 5.40
N GLU A 24 -2.22 -9.57 5.11
CA GLU A 24 -1.85 -10.98 5.01
C GLU A 24 -2.02 -11.74 6.33
N LYS A 25 -1.72 -11.10 7.47
CA LYS A 25 -2.00 -11.68 8.79
C LYS A 25 -3.50 -11.92 9.02
N ARG A 26 -4.36 -11.01 8.56
CA ARG A 26 -5.82 -11.15 8.67
C ARG A 26 -6.38 -12.19 7.71
N SER A 27 -5.83 -12.29 6.51
CA SER A 27 -6.25 -13.27 5.49
C SER A 27 -5.67 -14.67 5.75
N GLY A 28 -4.59 -14.77 6.53
CA GLY A 28 -3.90 -16.01 6.85
C GLY A 28 -3.07 -16.57 5.70
N LYS A 29 -2.86 -15.81 4.63
CA LYS A 29 -2.12 -16.22 3.43
C LYS A 29 -1.40 -15.04 2.81
N ALA A 30 -0.32 -15.35 2.10
CA ALA A 30 0.34 -14.38 1.24
C ALA A 30 -0.62 -13.93 0.14
N ASP A 31 -0.54 -12.65 -0.21
CA ASP A 31 -1.31 -12.07 -1.30
C ASP A 31 -0.50 -12.16 -2.60
N GLU A 32 -0.96 -13.00 -3.53
CA GLU A 32 -0.30 -13.19 -4.82
C GLU A 32 -0.43 -11.95 -5.72
N ASP A 33 -1.46 -11.13 -5.49
CA ASP A 33 -1.76 -9.91 -6.23
C ASP A 33 -1.27 -8.64 -5.49
N TRP A 34 -0.21 -8.79 -4.69
CA TRP A 34 0.40 -7.69 -3.94
C TRP A 34 0.66 -6.40 -4.75
N PRO A 35 1.03 -6.42 -6.07
CA PRO A 35 1.27 -5.19 -6.81
C PRO A 35 -0.02 -4.36 -6.96
N ASP A 36 -1.15 -5.03 -7.22
CA ASP A 36 -2.46 -4.40 -7.37
C ASP A 36 -2.94 -3.84 -6.04
N TRP A 37 -2.71 -4.57 -4.95
CA TRP A 37 -3.00 -4.10 -3.60
C TRP A 37 -2.20 -2.84 -3.27
N TYR A 38 -0.89 -2.83 -3.56
CA TYR A 38 -0.03 -1.66 -3.35
C TYR A 38 -0.51 -0.46 -4.16
N ALA A 39 -0.85 -0.65 -5.43
CA ALA A 39 -1.35 0.44 -6.28
C ALA A 39 -2.63 1.06 -5.71
N ARG A 40 -3.58 0.23 -5.25
CA ARG A 40 -4.81 0.69 -4.60
C ARG A 40 -4.54 1.40 -3.29
N TYR A 41 -3.67 0.86 -2.45
CA TYR A 41 -3.29 1.48 -1.17
C TYR A 41 -2.66 2.86 -1.39
N MET A 42 -1.64 2.94 -2.25
CA MET A 42 -0.91 4.19 -2.48
C MET A 42 -1.80 5.26 -3.12
N THR A 43 -2.73 4.85 -4.00
CA THR A 43 -3.73 5.75 -4.58
C THR A 43 -4.70 6.27 -3.53
N ALA A 44 -5.28 5.37 -2.72
CA ALA A 44 -6.22 5.74 -1.67
C ALA A 44 -5.56 6.62 -0.58
N GLU A 45 -4.32 6.31 -0.19
CA GLU A 45 -3.56 7.09 0.78
C GLU A 45 -3.31 8.52 0.28
N GLU A 46 -2.89 8.70 -0.96
CA GLU A 46 -2.63 10.03 -1.54
C GLU A 46 -3.92 10.85 -1.68
N SER A 47 -5.05 10.19 -1.99
CA SER A 47 -6.36 10.84 -2.13
C SER A 47 -7.14 10.99 -0.82
N GLY A 48 -6.65 10.45 0.29
CA GLY A 48 -7.36 10.45 1.58
C GLY A 48 -8.62 9.58 1.59
N GLU A 49 -8.70 8.60 0.68
CA GLU A 49 -9.79 7.64 0.59
C GLU A 49 -9.62 6.49 1.60
N ALA A 50 -10.63 5.62 1.68
CA ALA A 50 -10.55 4.44 2.52
C ALA A 50 -9.44 3.48 2.03
N LEU A 51 -8.56 3.09 2.94
CA LEU A 51 -7.47 2.16 2.64
C LEU A 51 -8.01 0.73 2.43
N PRO A 52 -7.40 -0.07 1.54
CA PRO A 52 -7.76 -1.46 1.37
C PRO A 52 -7.50 -2.25 2.65
N SER A 53 -8.46 -3.12 2.99
CA SER A 53 -8.42 -4.01 4.15
C SER A 53 -7.71 -5.30 3.82
#